data_AF-A0A972D7Q3-F1
#
_entry.id   AF-A0A972D7Q3-F1
#
_cell.length_a   1.000
_cell.length_b   1.000
_cell.length_c   1.000
_cell.angle_alpha   90.00
_cell.angle_beta   90.00
_cell.angle_gamma   90.00
#
_symmetry.space_group_name_H-M   'P 1'
#
loop_
_entity.id
_entity.type
_entity.pdbx_description
1 polymer ?
#
loop_
_entity_poly.entity_id
_entity_poly.type
_entity_poly.pdbx_seq_one_letter_code
_entity_poly.pdbx_strand_id
1 'polypeptide(L)'
;MLSILITDKDGTHRRQELSAEEAVIGRADDADVVLPRNSVSKKHARIVRKNGRYVIADLGSTNGTYVNGRKIHGPLQLTEGDKIYLGDFILTVEKVEGAPAAPSGRETVPHEPSVIFETRAPAGDIRAALRAVMARLDAMIPPSEREGAHAMAKAREAAERAVGELARAGAVNGTIDPSGLAELAARELVGLGALEGLVTDPRVRGIRVQGPGLVEVDFGLGYEPVNAAFSDAARLTQVLARLLRREAGWDAVEPLPKVVEAMLGDGSRLSALLPPLAPRGPYITLERPSPAPTKEAILERGLLDAEGFRILETLGKRGHSVALIGPEGSGVTELAAALAARAESEGGLVFAERIPRLTLLREDAIGLVEGPFGEPSLAAVAARAARLDPKRLFVDGVRGGELREVLEIFAGRRKGDLLGVRAAHEGRVGPPLKALASLSGASSSALDLLIVRAIRAAALCVATPEGPRVAAIRELRPGDDGIAEKVLWSP
;
A
#
# COMPACT_ATOMS: atom_id res chain seq x y z
N MET A 1 17.46 -13.78 29.25
CA MET A 1 17.27 -15.18 28.81
C MET A 1 16.05 -15.28 27.89
N LEU A 2 15.99 -16.29 26.99
CA LEU A 2 14.83 -16.57 26.13
C LEU A 2 14.20 -17.91 26.53
N SER A 3 12.90 -17.92 26.83
CA SER A 3 12.14 -19.16 27.11
C SER A 3 11.23 -19.50 25.93
N ILE A 4 11.30 -20.74 25.46
CA ILE A 4 10.44 -21.27 24.40
C ILE A 4 9.67 -22.51 24.86
N LEU A 5 8.38 -22.59 24.52
CA LEU A 5 7.55 -23.78 24.63
C LEU A 5 7.52 -24.48 23.26
N ILE A 6 8.08 -25.69 23.20
CA ILE A 6 8.12 -26.52 22.00
C ILE A 6 6.92 -27.46 22.04
N THR A 7 6.08 -27.42 21.01
CA THR A 7 4.92 -28.32 20.83
C THR A 7 5.12 -29.15 19.57
N ASP A 8 5.05 -30.48 19.70
CA ASP A 8 5.03 -31.44 18.58
C ASP A 8 3.58 -31.61 18.08
N LYS A 9 3.40 -32.06 16.83
CA LYS A 9 2.09 -32.34 16.22
C LYS A 9 1.26 -33.38 16.99
N ASP A 10 1.92 -34.25 17.73
CA ASP A 10 1.27 -35.28 18.55
C ASP A 10 0.74 -34.70 19.89
N GLY A 11 0.85 -33.37 20.09
CA GLY A 11 0.33 -32.65 21.25
C GLY A 11 1.26 -32.64 22.47
N THR A 12 2.41 -33.32 22.38
CA THR A 12 3.44 -33.26 23.42
C THR A 12 4.10 -31.90 23.45
N HIS A 13 4.38 -31.39 24.65
CA HIS A 13 5.00 -30.08 24.83
C HIS A 13 6.13 -30.14 25.86
N ARG A 14 7.21 -29.39 25.62
CA ARG A 14 8.33 -29.24 26.54
C ARG A 14 8.87 -27.82 26.50
N ARG A 15 9.29 -27.30 27.65
CA ARG A 15 9.90 -25.97 27.76
C ARG A 15 11.41 -26.08 27.65
N GLN A 16 12.03 -25.12 26.98
CA GLN A 16 13.49 -25.00 26.91
C GLN A 16 13.93 -23.54 27.09
N GLU A 17 14.95 -23.35 27.93
CA GLU A 17 15.57 -22.04 28.16
C GLU A 17 16.86 -21.94 27.35
N LEU A 18 17.01 -20.80 26.66
CA LEU A 18 18.18 -20.48 25.85
C LEU A 18 18.96 -19.35 26.53
N SER A 19 20.15 -19.69 27.03
CA SER A 19 21.08 -18.79 27.72
C SER A 19 22.29 -18.39 26.87
N ALA A 20 22.53 -19.08 25.75
CA ALA A 20 23.64 -18.82 24.83
C ALA A 20 23.39 -17.59 23.93
N GLU A 21 24.47 -16.94 23.48
CA GLU A 21 24.43 -15.84 22.51
C GLU A 21 23.90 -16.29 21.13
N GLU A 22 24.06 -17.58 20.81
CA GLU A 22 23.54 -18.23 19.61
C GLU A 22 23.05 -19.64 19.97
N ALA A 23 21.92 -20.04 19.39
CA ALA A 23 21.36 -21.38 19.50
C ALA A 23 20.87 -21.87 18.12
N VAL A 24 21.30 -23.06 17.73
CA VAL A 24 20.90 -23.74 16.50
C VAL A 24 19.73 -24.69 16.78
N ILE A 25 18.72 -24.61 15.93
CA ILE A 25 17.52 -25.45 15.98
C ILE A 25 17.57 -26.41 14.80
N GLY A 26 17.38 -27.70 15.04
CA GLY A 26 17.45 -28.69 13.98
C GLY A 26 17.17 -30.12 14.43
N ARG A 27 17.16 -31.04 13.48
CA ARG A 27 16.92 -32.46 13.74
C ARG A 27 18.17 -33.22 14.22
N ALA A 28 19.36 -32.73 13.91
CA ALA A 28 20.58 -33.43 14.28
C ALA A 28 20.79 -33.37 15.80
N ASP A 29 21.36 -34.43 16.37
CA ASP A 29 21.56 -34.57 17.82
C ASP A 29 22.60 -33.57 18.38
N ASP A 30 23.35 -32.91 17.49
CA ASP A 30 24.31 -31.84 17.82
C ASP A 30 23.69 -30.43 17.79
N ALA A 31 22.38 -30.29 17.60
CA ALA A 31 21.68 -29.01 17.70
C ALA A 31 21.35 -28.65 19.16
N ASP A 32 21.37 -27.35 19.48
CA ASP A 32 21.04 -26.86 20.84
C ASP A 32 19.55 -27.09 21.18
N VAL A 33 18.68 -27.01 20.17
CA VAL A 33 17.27 -27.40 20.25
C VAL A 33 17.00 -28.51 19.26
N VAL A 34 17.00 -29.75 19.76
CA VAL A 34 16.78 -30.96 18.94
C VAL A 34 15.29 -31.19 18.68
N LEU A 35 14.91 -31.23 17.40
CA LEU A 35 13.56 -31.50 16.90
C LEU A 35 13.58 -32.74 15.99
N PRO A 36 13.40 -33.97 16.54
CA PRO A 36 13.77 -35.22 15.88
C PRO A 36 12.75 -35.72 14.84
N ARG A 37 12.24 -34.86 13.94
CA ARG A 37 11.29 -35.23 12.86
C ARG A 37 11.83 -34.87 11.49
N ASN A 38 11.66 -35.75 10.51
CA ASN A 38 12.18 -35.56 9.14
C ASN A 38 11.69 -34.28 8.45
N SER A 39 10.58 -33.68 8.90
CA SER A 39 10.12 -32.36 8.45
C SER A 39 10.99 -31.19 8.95
N VAL A 40 12.00 -31.45 9.78
CA VAL A 40 13.01 -30.49 10.24
C VAL A 40 14.38 -30.86 9.65
N SER A 41 15.06 -29.87 9.04
CA SER A 41 16.42 -30.02 8.52
C SER A 41 17.44 -30.24 9.64
N LYS A 42 18.61 -30.83 9.32
CA LYS A 42 19.67 -31.12 10.30
C LYS A 42 20.08 -29.88 11.09
N LYS A 43 20.28 -28.76 10.40
CA LYS A 43 20.34 -27.39 10.94
C LYS A 43 19.29 -26.58 10.20
N HIS A 44 18.21 -26.20 10.86
CA HIS A 44 17.01 -25.64 10.22
C HIS A 44 16.99 -24.12 10.36
N ALA A 45 17.14 -23.64 11.58
CA ALA A 45 17.14 -22.23 11.91
C ALA A 45 18.17 -21.95 13.00
N ARG A 46 18.50 -20.69 13.19
CA ARG A 46 19.27 -20.23 14.34
C ARG A 46 18.60 -19.03 14.98
N ILE A 47 18.72 -18.93 16.29
CA ILE A 47 18.35 -17.76 17.06
C ILE A 47 19.63 -17.15 17.62
N VAL A 48 19.82 -15.84 17.38
CA VAL A 48 20.99 -15.10 17.84
C VAL A 48 20.53 -13.93 18.70
N ARG A 49 21.21 -13.70 19.81
CA ARG A 49 21.03 -12.48 20.61
C ARG A 49 21.91 -11.37 20.04
N LYS A 50 21.31 -10.25 19.65
CA LYS A 50 22.00 -9.05 19.16
C LYS A 50 21.42 -7.81 19.82
N ASN A 51 22.27 -6.98 20.43
CA ASN A 51 21.86 -5.72 21.08
C ASN A 51 20.68 -5.89 22.07
N GLY A 52 20.70 -6.98 22.86
CA GLY A 52 19.63 -7.30 23.82
C GLY A 52 18.35 -7.88 23.22
N ARG A 53 18.25 -8.05 21.89
CA ARG A 53 17.09 -8.61 21.18
C ARG A 53 17.41 -9.98 20.59
N TYR A 54 16.42 -10.84 20.45
CA TYR A 54 16.59 -12.14 19.78
C TYR A 54 16.11 -12.05 18.34
N VAL A 55 16.90 -12.61 17.44
CA VAL A 55 16.63 -12.61 16.00
C VAL A 55 16.72 -14.05 15.50
N ILE A 56 15.69 -14.52 14.80
CA ILE A 56 15.69 -15.82 14.14
C ILE A 56 16.08 -15.67 12.68
N ALA A 57 16.87 -16.61 12.17
CA ALA A 57 17.18 -16.74 10.75
C ALA A 57 17.07 -18.19 10.31
N ASP A 58 16.47 -18.40 9.14
CA ASP A 58 16.48 -19.70 8.47
C ASP A 58 17.89 -20.02 7.93
N LEU A 59 18.32 -21.28 8.02
CA LEU A 59 19.64 -21.74 7.60
C LEU A 59 19.60 -22.46 6.24
N GLY A 60 18.64 -22.13 5.38
CA GLY A 60 18.42 -22.82 4.10
C GLY A 60 17.68 -24.13 4.29
N SER A 61 16.70 -24.14 5.20
CA SER A 61 15.95 -25.34 5.53
C SER A 61 15.04 -25.78 4.38
N THR A 62 14.77 -27.09 4.31
CA THR A 62 13.98 -27.69 3.23
C THR A 62 12.52 -27.21 3.23
N ASN A 63 11.93 -27.06 4.42
CA ASN A 63 10.53 -26.66 4.58
C ASN A 63 10.38 -25.16 4.87
N GLY A 64 11.44 -24.48 5.28
CA GLY A 64 11.42 -23.08 5.67
C GLY A 64 11.03 -22.87 7.12
N THR A 65 11.52 -21.77 7.67
CA THR A 65 11.10 -21.23 8.97
C THR A 65 9.97 -20.24 8.78
N TYR A 66 8.92 -20.33 9.58
CA TYR A 66 7.81 -19.38 9.57
C TYR A 66 7.65 -18.77 10.95
N VAL A 67 7.32 -17.48 11.01
CA VAL A 67 6.99 -16.79 12.27
C VAL A 67 5.60 -16.18 12.12
N ASN A 68 4.71 -16.52 13.05
CA ASN A 68 3.30 -16.13 13.06
C ASN A 68 2.60 -16.41 11.71
N GLY A 69 2.89 -17.59 11.13
CA GLY A 69 2.31 -18.04 9.86
C GLY A 69 2.94 -17.43 8.61
N ARG A 70 3.98 -16.59 8.72
CA ARG A 70 4.69 -16.01 7.57
C ARG A 70 6.07 -16.63 7.42
N LYS A 71 6.41 -17.11 6.23
CA LYS A 71 7.77 -17.61 5.94
C LYS A 71 8.74 -16.44 6.07
N ILE A 72 9.83 -16.64 6.80
CA ILE A 72 10.87 -15.61 6.91
C ILE A 72 11.83 -15.77 5.73
N HIS A 73 12.14 -14.66 5.06
CA HIS A 73 13.09 -14.62 3.93
C HIS A 73 14.44 -14.00 4.33
N GLY A 74 14.55 -13.52 5.58
CA GLY A 74 15.75 -12.97 6.18
C GLY A 74 15.64 -12.98 7.71
N PRO A 75 16.66 -12.48 8.43
CA PRO A 75 16.64 -12.42 9.89
C PRO A 75 15.45 -11.59 10.41
N LEU A 76 14.65 -12.17 11.31
CA LEU A 76 13.46 -11.54 11.90
C LEU A 76 13.62 -11.42 13.42
N GLN A 77 13.33 -10.23 13.96
CA GLN A 77 13.31 -10.03 15.41
C GLN A 77 12.12 -10.77 16.05
N LEU A 78 12.39 -11.53 17.11
CA LEU A 78 11.38 -12.21 17.91
C LEU A 78 10.90 -11.35 19.08
N THR A 79 9.62 -11.48 19.39
CA THR A 79 8.91 -10.85 20.51
C THR A 79 8.15 -11.91 21.32
N GLU A 80 7.76 -11.56 22.55
CA GLU A 80 6.99 -12.45 23.41
C GLU A 80 5.62 -12.75 22.79
N GLY A 81 5.23 -14.03 22.75
CA GLY A 81 4.02 -14.53 22.11
C GLY A 81 4.22 -15.02 20.66
N ASP A 82 5.36 -14.74 20.03
CA ASP A 82 5.62 -15.18 18.66
C ASP A 82 5.63 -16.72 18.55
N LYS A 83 5.01 -17.22 17.48
CA LYS A 83 4.98 -18.65 17.14
C LYS A 83 5.87 -18.92 15.96
N ILE A 84 6.92 -19.70 16.17
CA ILE A 84 7.86 -20.13 15.16
C ILE A 84 7.48 -21.54 14.70
N TYR A 85 7.22 -21.72 13.41
CA TYR A 85 6.83 -23.01 12.84
C TYR A 85 8.02 -23.59 12.06
N LEU A 86 8.35 -24.84 12.38
CA LEU A 86 9.49 -25.58 11.86
C LEU A 86 9.06 -27.04 11.61
N GLY A 87 8.58 -27.33 10.41
CA GLY A 87 8.02 -28.65 10.09
C GLY A 87 6.83 -29.00 11.01
N ASP A 88 6.95 -30.12 11.72
CA ASP A 88 5.89 -30.65 12.61
C ASP A 88 5.84 -29.95 13.98
N PHE A 89 6.71 -28.95 14.21
CA PHE A 89 6.85 -28.29 15.50
C PHE A 89 6.41 -26.83 15.48
N ILE A 90 5.83 -26.40 16.61
CA ILE A 90 5.56 -24.99 16.92
C ILE A 90 6.36 -24.62 18.17
N LEU A 91 7.20 -23.60 18.05
CA LEU A 91 7.95 -23.01 19.16
C LEU A 91 7.29 -21.69 19.53
N THR A 92 6.68 -21.62 20.72
CA THR A 92 6.06 -20.39 21.23
C THR A 92 7.05 -19.66 22.12
N VAL A 93 7.30 -18.38 21.83
CA VAL A 93 8.16 -17.52 22.66
C VAL A 93 7.38 -17.10 23.90
N GLU A 94 7.77 -17.58 25.08
CA GLU A 94 7.04 -17.32 26.35
C GLU A 94 7.63 -16.17 27.16
N LYS A 95 8.93 -15.88 27.05
CA LYS A 95 9.56 -14.77 27.79
C LYS A 95 10.81 -14.28 27.07
N VAL A 96 10.91 -12.96 26.86
CA VAL A 96 12.12 -12.29 26.33
C VAL A 96 12.62 -11.26 27.34
N GLU A 97 13.64 -11.57 28.13
CA GLU A 97 14.21 -10.57 29.04
C GLU A 97 14.97 -9.47 28.27
N GLY A 98 14.42 -8.24 28.31
CA GLY A 98 15.02 -7.02 27.75
C GLY A 98 14.15 -6.19 26.80
N ALA A 99 12.88 -6.52 26.58
CA ALA A 99 11.97 -5.74 25.72
C ALA A 99 10.78 -5.15 26.52
N PRO A 100 10.32 -3.91 26.25
CA PRO A 100 9.09 -3.39 26.84
C PRO A 100 7.86 -4.15 26.29
N ALA A 101 6.89 -4.42 27.16
CA ALA A 101 5.66 -5.11 26.81
C ALA A 101 4.83 -4.29 25.80
N ALA A 102 4.47 -4.90 24.67
CA ALA A 102 3.49 -4.38 23.71
C ALA A 102 2.10 -4.97 23.99
N PRO A 103 1.00 -4.25 23.65
CA PRO A 103 -0.34 -4.59 24.12
C PRO A 103 -0.97 -5.76 23.34
N SER A 104 -1.57 -6.66 24.10
CA SER A 104 -2.39 -7.78 23.64
C SER A 104 -3.72 -7.28 23.06
N GLY A 105 -3.95 -7.52 21.76
CA GLY A 105 -5.23 -7.17 21.14
C GLY A 105 -5.21 -7.27 19.62
N ARG A 106 -4.92 -8.45 19.07
CA ARG A 106 -5.32 -8.80 17.71
C ARG A 106 -5.87 -10.22 17.73
N GLU A 107 -7.19 -10.31 17.59
CA GLU A 107 -7.91 -11.56 17.36
C GLU A 107 -7.28 -12.29 16.17
N THR A 108 -6.92 -13.55 16.42
CA THR A 108 -6.46 -14.48 15.40
C THR A 108 -7.67 -15.01 14.64
N VAL A 109 -7.90 -14.51 13.42
CA VAL A 109 -8.68 -15.25 12.44
C VAL A 109 -7.75 -16.25 11.75
N PRO A 110 -8.06 -17.56 11.75
CA PRO A 110 -7.26 -18.55 11.04
C PRO A 110 -7.54 -18.45 9.54
N HIS A 111 -6.51 -18.21 8.71
CA HIS A 111 -6.64 -18.48 7.28
C HIS A 111 -5.32 -18.81 6.61
N GLU A 112 -5.31 -19.96 5.93
CA GLU A 112 -4.26 -20.39 5.01
C GLU A 112 -4.17 -19.42 3.83
N PRO A 113 -2.96 -18.98 3.42
CA PRO A 113 -2.79 -18.32 2.14
C PRO A 113 -2.88 -19.38 1.02
N SER A 114 -4.07 -19.60 0.51
CA SER A 114 -4.22 -20.12 -0.85
C SER A 114 -3.79 -19.02 -1.83
N VAL A 115 -3.05 -19.38 -2.87
CA VAL A 115 -2.66 -18.50 -4.01
C VAL A 115 -1.39 -17.66 -3.80
N ILE A 116 -0.26 -18.31 -3.52
CA ILE A 116 1.02 -17.91 -4.11
C ILE A 116 1.52 -19.14 -4.86
N PHE A 117 1.76 -19.02 -6.17
CA PHE A 117 2.27 -20.12 -6.99
C PHE A 117 3.62 -20.57 -6.42
N GLU A 118 3.63 -21.69 -5.69
CA GLU A 118 4.85 -22.38 -5.24
C GLU A 118 5.54 -23.08 -6.41
N THR A 119 5.85 -22.33 -7.47
CA THR A 119 6.78 -22.82 -8.48
C THR A 119 8.19 -22.47 -8.01
N ARG A 120 9.09 -23.46 -7.95
CA ARG A 120 10.52 -23.25 -7.66
C ARG A 120 11.26 -22.67 -8.87
N ALA A 121 10.59 -22.60 -10.03
CA ALA A 121 11.14 -22.12 -11.28
C ALA A 121 11.23 -20.59 -11.30
N PRO A 122 12.29 -20.00 -11.89
CA PRO A 122 12.37 -18.57 -12.16
C PRO A 122 11.18 -18.06 -12.99
N ALA A 123 10.74 -16.82 -12.76
CA ALA A 123 9.63 -16.20 -13.48
C ALA A 123 9.78 -16.23 -15.03
N GLY A 124 11.02 -16.20 -15.54
CA GLY A 124 11.33 -16.34 -16.96
C GLY A 124 10.93 -17.71 -17.54
N ASP A 125 11.17 -18.79 -16.80
CA ASP A 125 10.85 -20.16 -17.22
C ASP A 125 9.34 -20.39 -17.20
N ILE A 126 8.66 -19.90 -16.16
CA ILE A 126 7.20 -19.91 -16.06
C ILE A 126 6.59 -19.20 -17.25
N ARG A 127 7.09 -18.00 -17.58
CA ARG A 127 6.58 -17.21 -18.70
C ARG A 127 6.76 -17.92 -20.04
N ALA A 128 7.91 -18.57 -20.27
CA ALA A 128 8.15 -19.31 -21.50
C ALA A 128 7.17 -20.49 -21.64
N ALA A 129 7.00 -21.27 -20.57
CA ALA A 129 6.04 -22.37 -20.54
C ALA A 129 4.60 -21.88 -20.73
N LEU A 130 4.22 -20.80 -20.05
CA LEU A 130 2.90 -20.17 -20.13
C LEU A 130 2.59 -19.70 -21.55
N ARG A 131 3.56 -19.08 -22.25
CA ARG A 131 3.39 -18.71 -23.67
C ARG A 131 3.13 -19.92 -24.56
N ALA A 132 3.83 -21.03 -24.33
CA ALA A 132 3.64 -22.25 -25.12
C ALA A 132 2.27 -22.91 -24.89
N VAL A 133 1.75 -22.85 -23.65
CA VAL A 133 0.40 -23.29 -23.31
C VAL A 133 -0.64 -22.37 -23.96
N MET A 134 -0.46 -21.04 -23.83
CA MET A 134 -1.39 -20.05 -24.39
C MET A 134 -1.54 -20.17 -25.91
N ALA A 135 -0.45 -20.42 -26.64
CA ALA A 135 -0.51 -20.63 -28.09
C ALA A 135 -1.41 -21.83 -28.49
N ARG A 136 -1.48 -22.88 -27.67
CA ARG A 136 -2.41 -24.00 -27.88
C ARG A 136 -3.83 -23.63 -27.49
N LEU A 137 -3.99 -22.96 -26.35
CA LEU A 137 -5.30 -22.50 -25.87
C LEU A 137 -5.99 -21.58 -26.86
N ASP A 138 -5.25 -20.67 -27.51
CA ASP A 138 -5.80 -19.78 -28.53
C ASP A 138 -6.36 -20.55 -29.75
N ALA A 139 -5.78 -21.70 -30.09
CA ALA A 139 -6.29 -22.58 -31.14
C ALA A 139 -7.48 -23.44 -30.68
N MET A 140 -7.55 -23.78 -29.39
CA MET A 140 -8.60 -24.64 -28.81
C MET A 140 -9.86 -23.85 -28.40
N ILE A 141 -9.72 -22.60 -27.96
CA ILE A 141 -10.80 -21.79 -27.38
C ILE A 141 -10.89 -20.44 -28.10
N PRO A 142 -11.87 -20.26 -29.01
CA PRO A 142 -12.06 -19.00 -29.72
C PRO A 142 -12.55 -17.89 -28.76
N PRO A 143 -12.34 -16.60 -29.09
CA PRO A 143 -12.74 -15.47 -28.22
C PRO A 143 -14.20 -15.50 -27.75
N SER A 144 -15.13 -15.94 -28.60
CA SER A 144 -16.56 -16.05 -28.26
C SER A 144 -16.87 -17.04 -27.13
N GLU A 145 -15.95 -17.97 -26.84
CA GLU A 145 -16.10 -18.98 -25.78
C GLU A 145 -15.31 -18.64 -24.51
N ARG A 146 -14.62 -17.48 -24.48
CA ARG A 146 -13.82 -17.03 -23.33
C ARG A 146 -14.66 -16.29 -22.28
N GLU A 147 -15.95 -16.14 -22.52
CA GLU A 147 -16.89 -15.41 -21.67
C GLU A 147 -18.03 -16.33 -21.20
N GLY A 148 -18.63 -16.00 -20.06
CA GLY A 148 -19.77 -16.74 -19.49
C GLY A 148 -19.41 -17.77 -18.41
N ALA A 149 -20.44 -18.32 -17.77
CA ALA A 149 -20.32 -19.13 -16.55
C ALA A 149 -19.44 -20.39 -16.68
N HIS A 150 -19.35 -20.97 -17.89
CA HIS A 150 -18.59 -22.20 -18.14
C HIS A 150 -17.19 -21.95 -18.73
N ALA A 151 -16.83 -20.69 -19.02
CA ALA A 151 -15.57 -20.36 -19.69
C ALA A 151 -14.34 -20.82 -18.88
N MET A 152 -14.36 -20.63 -17.55
CA MET A 152 -13.27 -21.06 -16.68
C MET A 152 -13.10 -22.58 -16.65
N ALA A 153 -14.20 -23.33 -16.58
CA ALA A 153 -14.15 -24.80 -16.58
C ALA A 153 -13.56 -25.33 -17.90
N LYS A 154 -14.04 -24.82 -19.04
CA LYS A 154 -13.51 -25.15 -20.36
C LYS A 154 -12.02 -24.78 -20.49
N ALA A 155 -11.64 -23.60 -20.02
CA ALA A 155 -10.26 -23.12 -20.05
C ALA A 155 -9.32 -24.01 -19.24
N ARG A 156 -9.74 -24.46 -18.04
CA ARG A 156 -8.98 -25.40 -17.20
C ARG A 156 -8.76 -26.73 -17.89
N GLU A 157 -9.82 -27.35 -18.41
CA GLU A 157 -9.72 -28.64 -19.10
C GLU A 157 -8.81 -28.55 -20.35
N ALA A 158 -8.93 -27.48 -21.13
CA ALA A 158 -8.04 -27.25 -22.27
C ALA A 158 -6.59 -27.00 -21.83
N ALA A 159 -6.38 -26.28 -20.73
CA ALA A 159 -5.05 -25.97 -20.22
C ALA A 159 -4.34 -27.22 -19.69
N GLU A 160 -5.04 -28.08 -18.95
CA GLU A 160 -4.52 -29.37 -18.48
C GLU A 160 -4.09 -30.27 -19.64
N ARG A 161 -4.92 -30.35 -20.69
CA ARG A 161 -4.57 -31.07 -21.92
C ARG A 161 -3.33 -30.49 -22.59
N ALA A 162 -3.27 -29.17 -22.79
CA ALA A 162 -2.14 -28.49 -23.41
C ALA A 162 -0.83 -28.65 -22.62
N VAL A 163 -0.89 -28.55 -21.30
CA VAL A 163 0.26 -28.78 -20.41
C VAL A 163 0.72 -30.24 -20.48
N GLY A 164 -0.21 -31.20 -20.47
CA GLY A 164 0.12 -32.62 -20.58
C GLY A 164 0.83 -32.96 -21.90
N GLU A 165 0.39 -32.39 -23.02
CA GLU A 165 1.06 -32.53 -24.32
C GLU A 165 2.48 -31.93 -24.31
N LEU A 166 2.64 -30.73 -23.75
CA LEU A 166 3.93 -30.05 -23.64
C LEU A 166 4.90 -30.79 -22.73
N ALA A 167 4.42 -31.35 -21.61
CA ALA A 167 5.22 -32.17 -20.71
C ALA A 167 5.74 -33.42 -21.41
N ARG A 168 4.90 -34.12 -22.19
CA ARG A 168 5.32 -35.27 -23.02
C ARG A 168 6.33 -34.90 -24.09
N ALA A 169 6.24 -33.69 -24.63
CA ALA A 169 7.18 -33.14 -25.62
C ALA A 169 8.49 -32.61 -24.99
N GLY A 170 8.64 -32.67 -23.66
CA GLY A 170 9.83 -32.17 -22.95
C GLY A 170 9.94 -30.64 -22.86
N ALA A 171 8.85 -29.91 -23.12
CA ALA A 171 8.82 -28.45 -23.13
C ALA A 171 8.47 -27.82 -21.77
N VAL A 172 8.05 -28.62 -20.79
CA VAL A 172 7.83 -28.21 -19.39
C VAL A 172 8.86 -28.93 -18.53
N ASN A 173 9.75 -28.16 -17.90
CA ASN A 173 10.80 -28.70 -17.03
C ASN A 173 10.21 -29.16 -15.69
N GLY A 174 10.83 -30.15 -15.05
CA GLY A 174 10.37 -30.71 -13.75
C GLY A 174 10.41 -29.74 -12.55
N THR A 175 10.85 -28.49 -12.75
CA THR A 175 10.82 -27.42 -11.75
C THR A 175 9.51 -26.62 -11.77
N ILE A 176 8.70 -26.75 -12.83
CA ILE A 176 7.40 -26.09 -12.98
C ILE A 176 6.32 -27.10 -12.60
N ASP A 177 5.46 -26.75 -11.66
CA ASP A 177 4.27 -27.54 -11.34
C ASP A 177 3.27 -27.50 -12.51
N PRO A 178 2.97 -28.65 -13.16
CA PRO A 178 2.05 -28.71 -14.29
C PRO A 178 0.63 -28.24 -13.93
N SER A 179 0.13 -28.58 -12.74
CA SER A 179 -1.20 -28.21 -12.30
C SER A 179 -1.31 -26.70 -12.06
N GLY A 180 -0.32 -26.12 -11.38
CA GLY A 180 -0.20 -24.67 -11.23
C GLY A 180 -0.08 -23.92 -12.56
N LEU A 181 0.69 -24.45 -13.52
CA LEU A 181 0.80 -23.85 -14.86
C LEU A 181 -0.52 -23.87 -15.63
N ALA A 182 -1.27 -24.98 -15.58
CA ALA A 182 -2.57 -25.10 -16.23
C ALA A 182 -3.59 -24.13 -15.62
N GLU A 183 -3.63 -24.02 -14.29
CA GLU A 183 -4.51 -23.09 -13.59
C GLU A 183 -4.17 -21.63 -13.92
N LEU A 184 -2.88 -21.27 -13.96
CA LEU A 184 -2.42 -19.93 -14.36
C LEU A 184 -2.83 -19.61 -15.80
N ALA A 185 -2.64 -20.55 -16.73
CA ALA A 185 -3.01 -20.37 -18.13
C ALA A 185 -4.53 -20.20 -18.32
N ALA A 186 -5.34 -20.99 -17.62
CA ALA A 186 -6.79 -20.84 -17.63
C ALA A 186 -7.23 -19.47 -17.09
N ARG A 187 -6.67 -19.04 -15.95
CA ARG A 187 -6.93 -17.71 -15.38
C ARG A 187 -6.47 -16.58 -16.29
N GLU A 188 -5.36 -16.71 -16.99
CA GLU A 188 -4.90 -15.67 -17.92
C GLU A 188 -5.76 -15.62 -19.19
N LEU A 189 -6.29 -16.76 -19.63
CA LEU A 189 -7.16 -16.81 -20.80
C LEU A 189 -8.49 -16.09 -20.55
N VAL A 190 -9.18 -16.41 -19.45
CA VAL A 190 -10.57 -15.97 -19.21
C VAL A 190 -10.76 -15.08 -17.97
N GLY A 191 -9.80 -15.05 -17.06
CA GLY A 191 -9.85 -14.26 -15.80
C GLY A 191 -8.79 -13.16 -15.74
N LEU A 192 -8.26 -12.92 -14.54
CA LEU A 192 -7.26 -11.89 -14.26
C LEU A 192 -5.82 -12.43 -14.24
N GLY A 193 -5.62 -13.68 -14.65
CA GLY A 193 -4.31 -14.33 -14.66
C GLY A 193 -3.65 -14.30 -13.28
N ALA A 194 -2.39 -13.86 -13.25
CA ALA A 194 -1.64 -13.70 -12.01
C ALA A 194 -2.24 -12.67 -11.03
N LEU A 195 -3.11 -11.75 -11.47
CA LEU A 195 -3.70 -10.73 -10.59
C LEU A 195 -4.87 -11.24 -9.77
N GLU A 196 -5.51 -12.35 -10.14
CA GLU A 196 -6.77 -12.82 -9.54
C GLU A 196 -6.67 -12.95 -8.00
N GLY A 197 -5.60 -13.58 -7.51
CA GLY A 197 -5.34 -13.72 -6.07
C GLY A 197 -4.84 -12.42 -5.43
N LEU A 198 -4.02 -11.65 -6.13
CA LEU A 198 -3.43 -10.41 -5.60
C LEU A 198 -4.47 -9.32 -5.39
N VAL A 199 -5.42 -9.19 -6.32
CA VAL A 199 -6.48 -8.17 -6.27
C VAL A 199 -7.48 -8.44 -5.15
N THR A 200 -7.67 -9.70 -4.75
CA THR A 200 -8.62 -10.08 -3.70
C THR A 200 -7.98 -10.26 -2.32
N ASP A 201 -6.66 -10.42 -2.23
CA ASP A 201 -5.97 -10.62 -0.96
C ASP A 201 -5.94 -9.32 -0.14
N PRO A 202 -6.61 -9.24 1.03
CA PRO A 202 -6.69 -8.01 1.84
C PRO A 202 -5.35 -7.53 2.40
N ARG A 203 -4.30 -8.37 2.39
CA ARG A 203 -2.96 -8.01 2.85
C ARG A 203 -2.20 -7.17 1.83
N VAL A 204 -2.58 -7.25 0.56
CA VAL A 204 -1.95 -6.50 -0.52
C VAL A 204 -2.26 -5.02 -0.37
N ARG A 205 -1.20 -4.21 -0.37
CA ARG A 205 -1.24 -2.75 -0.32
C ARG A 205 -1.08 -2.11 -1.68
N GLY A 206 -0.27 -2.72 -2.53
CA GLY A 206 -0.14 -2.32 -3.92
C GLY A 206 0.35 -3.46 -4.79
N ILE A 207 0.08 -3.34 -6.09
CA ILE A 207 0.55 -4.24 -7.14
C ILE A 207 1.19 -3.39 -8.23
N ARG A 208 2.35 -3.80 -8.72
CA ARG A 208 3.00 -3.20 -9.87
C ARG A 208 3.34 -4.28 -10.89
N VAL A 209 2.99 -4.04 -12.15
CA VAL A 209 3.30 -4.94 -13.26
C VAL A 209 4.12 -4.16 -14.27
N GLN A 210 5.33 -4.63 -14.56
CA GLN A 210 6.24 -4.00 -15.53
C GLN A 210 6.36 -4.87 -16.78
N GLY A 211 5.43 -4.68 -17.72
CA GLY A 211 5.26 -5.60 -18.84
C GLY A 211 4.90 -7.01 -18.35
N PRO A 212 4.95 -8.02 -19.24
CA PRO A 212 4.50 -9.37 -18.88
C PRO A 212 5.44 -10.16 -17.96
N GLY A 213 6.63 -9.62 -17.63
CA GLY A 213 7.71 -10.40 -17.02
C GLY A 213 7.99 -10.12 -15.54
N LEU A 214 7.45 -9.03 -14.99
CA LEU A 214 7.75 -8.63 -13.61
C LEU A 214 6.47 -8.16 -12.93
N VAL A 215 6.13 -8.84 -11.84
CA VAL A 215 5.06 -8.47 -10.92
C VAL A 215 5.69 -8.23 -9.55
N GLU A 216 5.40 -7.07 -8.97
CA GLU A 216 5.84 -6.68 -7.64
C GLU A 216 4.62 -6.38 -6.77
N VAL A 217 4.68 -6.75 -5.50
CA VAL A 217 3.57 -6.59 -4.56
C VAL A 217 4.10 -5.91 -3.30
N ASP A 218 3.35 -4.95 -2.80
CA ASP A 218 3.58 -4.35 -1.48
C ASP A 218 2.60 -4.94 -0.48
N PHE A 219 3.10 -5.45 0.65
CA PHE A 219 2.31 -5.93 1.78
C PHE A 219 2.34 -4.98 2.99
N GLY A 220 2.74 -3.73 2.77
CA GLY A 220 2.95 -2.68 3.77
C GLY A 220 4.41 -2.52 4.19
N LEU A 221 5.36 -3.14 3.47
CA LEU A 221 6.80 -3.09 3.76
C LEU A 221 7.62 -2.58 2.56
N GLY A 222 6.96 -2.21 1.46
CA GLY A 222 7.57 -1.88 0.19
C GLY A 222 7.29 -2.95 -0.87
N TYR A 223 7.53 -2.58 -2.13
CA TYR A 223 7.34 -3.47 -3.27
C TYR A 223 8.43 -4.53 -3.33
N GLU A 224 8.03 -5.80 -3.38
CA GLU A 224 8.92 -6.93 -3.60
C GLU A 224 8.47 -7.74 -4.82
N PRO A 225 9.41 -8.26 -5.64
CA PRO A 225 9.06 -9.11 -6.76
C PRO A 225 8.44 -10.43 -6.27
N VAL A 226 7.35 -10.85 -6.92
CA VAL A 226 6.69 -12.13 -6.65
C VAL A 226 6.89 -13.07 -7.83
N ASN A 227 6.79 -14.38 -7.59
CA ASN A 227 6.92 -15.38 -8.66
C ASN A 227 5.63 -15.48 -9.50
N ALA A 228 5.35 -14.43 -10.27
CA ALA A 228 4.19 -14.30 -11.13
C ALA A 228 4.59 -13.61 -12.44
N ALA A 229 3.98 -14.06 -13.54
CA ALA A 229 4.23 -13.52 -14.88
C ALA A 229 2.98 -13.68 -15.75
N PHE A 230 2.99 -12.98 -16.88
CA PHE A 230 2.01 -13.11 -17.96
C PHE A 230 2.70 -13.65 -19.20
N SER A 231 1.96 -14.35 -20.07
CA SER A 231 2.51 -14.93 -21.31
C SER A 231 3.17 -13.86 -22.20
N ASP A 232 2.45 -12.77 -22.47
CA ASP A 232 2.87 -11.66 -23.30
C ASP A 232 2.12 -10.34 -23.00
N ALA A 233 2.53 -9.27 -23.69
CA ALA A 233 2.00 -7.93 -23.50
C ALA A 233 0.56 -7.76 -24.02
N ALA A 234 0.16 -8.53 -25.04
CA ALA A 234 -1.20 -8.49 -25.56
C ALA A 234 -2.16 -9.10 -24.54
N ARG A 235 -1.81 -10.27 -23.98
CA ARG A 235 -2.56 -10.89 -22.88
C ARG A 235 -2.68 -9.98 -21.66
N LEU A 236 -1.58 -9.36 -21.24
CA LEU A 236 -1.62 -8.43 -20.11
C LEU A 236 -2.58 -7.26 -20.37
N THR A 237 -2.64 -6.76 -21.61
CA THR A 237 -3.60 -5.71 -21.99
C THR A 237 -5.05 -6.19 -21.88
N GLN A 238 -5.33 -7.44 -22.24
CA GLN A 238 -6.67 -8.01 -22.13
C GLN A 238 -7.06 -8.29 -20.68
N VAL A 239 -6.11 -8.75 -19.86
CA VAL A 239 -6.29 -8.89 -18.40
C VAL A 239 -6.64 -7.53 -17.79
N LEU A 240 -5.92 -6.46 -18.18
CA LEU A 240 -6.25 -5.10 -17.76
C LEU A 240 -7.66 -4.68 -18.19
N ALA A 241 -8.06 -4.92 -19.45
CA ALA A 241 -9.42 -4.61 -19.92
C ALA A 241 -10.50 -5.34 -19.11
N ARG A 242 -10.28 -6.61 -18.75
CA ARG A 242 -11.19 -7.38 -17.89
C ARG A 242 -11.23 -6.87 -16.46
N LEU A 243 -10.08 -6.50 -15.89
CA LEU A 243 -10.02 -5.88 -14.55
C LEU A 243 -10.85 -4.59 -14.50
N LEU A 244 -10.71 -3.73 -15.52
CA LEU A 244 -11.46 -2.48 -15.62
C LEU A 244 -12.97 -2.72 -15.76
N ARG A 245 -13.39 -3.68 -16.59
CA ARG A 245 -14.81 -4.05 -16.73
C ARG A 245 -15.40 -4.59 -15.43
N ARG A 246 -14.68 -5.48 -14.76
CA ARG A 246 -15.15 -6.18 -13.56
C ARG A 246 -15.18 -5.27 -12.34
N GLU A 247 -14.13 -4.49 -12.12
CA GLU A 247 -13.90 -3.79 -10.84
C GLU A 247 -14.09 -2.27 -10.93
N ALA A 248 -13.95 -1.65 -12.11
CA ALA A 248 -14.08 -0.19 -12.26
C ALA A 248 -15.43 0.25 -12.86
N GLY A 249 -16.28 -0.70 -13.26
CA GLY A 249 -17.52 -0.41 -14.00
C GLY A 249 -17.28 0.29 -15.35
N TRP A 250 -16.02 0.27 -15.84
CA TRP A 250 -15.68 0.85 -17.13
C TRP A 250 -15.87 -0.20 -18.21
N ASP A 251 -16.75 0.06 -19.19
CA ASP A 251 -16.91 -0.78 -20.38
C ASP A 251 -15.68 -0.71 -21.30
N ALA A 252 -14.58 -1.26 -20.82
CA ALA A 252 -13.26 -1.17 -21.44
C ALA A 252 -13.19 -2.12 -22.65
N VAL A 253 -13.36 -1.54 -23.83
CA VAL A 253 -13.24 -2.21 -25.14
C VAL A 253 -11.86 -1.94 -25.73
N GLU A 254 -11.26 -2.95 -26.34
CA GLU A 254 -9.99 -2.80 -27.05
C GLU A 254 -10.17 -2.06 -28.39
N PRO A 255 -9.19 -1.22 -28.81
CA PRO A 255 -7.94 -0.94 -28.11
C PRO A 255 -8.13 0.02 -26.92
N LEU A 256 -7.47 -0.29 -25.80
CA LEU A 256 -7.47 0.59 -24.64
C LEU A 256 -6.73 1.90 -24.93
N PRO A 257 -7.11 3.02 -24.26
CA PRO A 257 -6.33 4.25 -24.25
C PRO A 257 -4.87 4.01 -23.83
N LYS A 258 -3.94 4.86 -24.31
CA LYS A 258 -2.51 4.72 -23.98
C LYS A 258 -2.18 5.03 -22.53
N VAL A 259 -3.03 5.84 -21.90
CA VAL A 259 -3.00 6.15 -20.47
C VAL A 259 -4.38 5.76 -19.93
N VAL A 260 -4.38 4.97 -18.87
CA VAL A 260 -5.57 4.51 -18.18
C VAL A 260 -5.48 4.96 -16.73
N GLU A 261 -6.54 5.60 -16.24
CA GLU A 261 -6.72 5.97 -14.83
C GLU A 261 -8.12 5.53 -14.43
N ALA A 262 -8.23 4.77 -13.35
CA ALA A 262 -9.50 4.25 -12.86
C ALA A 262 -9.52 4.10 -11.33
N MET A 263 -10.72 4.18 -10.76
CA MET A 263 -11.00 3.78 -9.38
C MET A 263 -11.76 2.46 -9.41
N LEU A 264 -11.33 1.49 -8.62
CA LEU A 264 -12.01 0.20 -8.47
C LEU A 264 -13.09 0.28 -7.39
N GLY A 265 -14.01 -0.69 -7.36
CA GLY A 265 -15.14 -0.72 -6.44
C GLY A 265 -14.76 -0.80 -4.95
N ASP A 266 -13.55 -1.28 -4.64
CA ASP A 266 -12.99 -1.31 -3.27
C ASP A 266 -12.27 0.00 -2.89
N GLY A 267 -12.30 1.01 -3.77
CA GLY A 267 -11.57 2.27 -3.61
C GLY A 267 -10.10 2.20 -4.00
N SER A 268 -9.61 1.06 -4.52
CA SER A 268 -8.26 0.96 -5.06
C SER A 268 -8.11 1.82 -6.31
N ARG A 269 -6.98 2.49 -6.42
CA ARG A 269 -6.61 3.25 -7.62
C ARG A 269 -5.84 2.37 -8.58
N LEU A 270 -6.22 2.40 -9.84
CA LEU A 270 -5.49 1.78 -10.94
C LEU A 270 -4.98 2.86 -11.90
N SER A 271 -3.69 2.81 -12.22
CA SER A 271 -3.07 3.56 -13.32
C SER A 271 -2.34 2.60 -14.25
N ALA A 272 -2.45 2.80 -15.56
CA ALA A 272 -1.69 2.02 -16.52
C ALA A 272 -1.20 2.84 -17.72
N LEU A 273 0.01 2.55 -18.16
CA LEU A 273 0.63 3.08 -19.38
C LEU A 273 0.80 1.95 -20.39
N LEU A 274 0.27 2.11 -21.59
CA LEU A 274 0.33 1.11 -22.65
C LEU A 274 1.31 1.53 -23.77
N PRO A 275 1.85 0.59 -24.55
CA PRO A 275 2.70 0.90 -25.70
C PRO A 275 2.06 1.92 -26.68
N PRO A 276 2.82 2.89 -27.20
CA PRO A 276 4.27 3.00 -27.12
C PRO A 276 4.82 3.70 -25.87
N LEU A 277 3.97 4.26 -24.99
CA LEU A 277 4.42 4.98 -23.78
C LEU A 277 5.18 4.05 -22.81
N ALA A 278 4.79 2.78 -22.77
CA ALA A 278 5.49 1.73 -22.05
C ALA A 278 6.08 0.72 -23.07
N PRO A 279 7.32 0.92 -23.56
CA PRO A 279 7.87 0.15 -24.68
C PRO A 279 8.11 -1.33 -24.35
N ARG A 280 8.17 -1.70 -23.06
CA ARG A 280 8.35 -3.09 -22.60
C ARG A 280 7.02 -3.84 -22.40
N GLY A 281 5.90 -3.27 -22.84
CA GLY A 281 4.55 -3.75 -22.57
C GLY A 281 3.85 -2.90 -21.49
N PRO A 282 2.58 -3.18 -21.18
CA PRO A 282 1.81 -2.40 -20.21
C PRO A 282 2.55 -2.26 -18.87
N TYR A 283 2.62 -1.04 -18.35
CA TYR A 283 3.02 -0.75 -16.99
C TYR A 283 1.76 -0.47 -16.18
N ILE A 284 1.46 -1.28 -15.17
CA ILE A 284 0.23 -1.19 -14.38
C ILE A 284 0.61 -0.98 -12.92
N THR A 285 -0.05 -0.05 -12.25
CA THR A 285 0.02 0.14 -10.80
C THR A 285 -1.38 0.11 -10.23
N LEU A 286 -1.58 -0.71 -9.20
CA LEU A 286 -2.76 -0.72 -8.36
C LEU A 286 -2.33 -0.37 -6.95
N GLU A 287 -2.90 0.67 -6.36
CA GLU A 287 -2.63 1.11 -4.99
C GLU A 287 -3.95 1.13 -4.25
N ARG A 288 -4.06 0.40 -3.13
CA ARG A 288 -5.26 0.54 -2.30
C ARG A 288 -5.09 1.66 -1.28
N PRO A 289 -6.15 2.32 -0.83
CA PRO A 289 -6.05 3.29 0.24
C PRO A 289 -5.76 2.60 1.58
N SER A 290 -5.08 3.30 2.48
CA SER A 290 -4.77 2.83 3.84
C SER A 290 -5.60 3.60 4.87
N PRO A 291 -5.94 3.04 6.04
CA PRO A 291 -6.61 3.81 7.09
C PRO A 291 -5.80 5.06 7.47
N ALA A 292 -6.50 6.17 7.73
CA ALA A 292 -5.89 7.38 8.26
C ALA A 292 -5.16 7.08 9.59
N PRO A 293 -3.95 7.66 9.81
CA PRO A 293 -3.22 7.46 11.06
C PRO A 293 -3.95 8.12 12.24
N THR A 294 -3.86 7.50 13.41
CA THR A 294 -4.36 8.09 14.66
C THR A 294 -3.46 9.23 15.12
N LYS A 295 -3.96 10.08 16.02
CA LYS A 295 -3.14 11.11 16.67
C LYS A 295 -1.94 10.47 17.36
N GLU A 296 -2.16 9.38 18.07
CA GLU A 296 -1.13 8.64 18.80
C GLU A 296 -0.02 8.17 17.83
N ALA A 297 -0.39 7.62 16.68
CA ALA A 297 0.56 7.23 15.64
C ALA A 297 1.34 8.42 15.05
N ILE A 298 0.71 9.60 14.91
CA ILE A 298 1.40 10.84 14.51
C ILE A 298 2.47 11.25 15.54
N LEU A 299 2.11 11.19 16.83
CA LEU A 299 3.01 11.56 17.93
C LEU A 299 4.17 10.56 18.06
N GLU A 300 3.88 9.26 18.05
CA GLU A 300 4.87 8.18 18.20
C GLU A 300 5.90 8.17 17.08
N ARG A 301 5.48 8.48 15.84
CA ARG A 301 6.39 8.58 14.68
C ARG A 301 7.17 9.90 14.63
N GLY A 302 6.88 10.85 15.52
CA GLY A 302 7.54 12.15 15.54
C GLY A 302 7.16 13.07 14.38
N LEU A 303 6.04 12.83 13.69
CA LEU A 303 5.60 13.72 12.61
C LEU A 303 5.27 15.12 13.16
N LEU A 304 4.57 15.17 14.30
CA LEU A 304 4.25 16.39 15.02
C LEU A 304 4.13 16.04 16.50
N ASP A 305 4.61 16.90 17.40
CA ASP A 305 4.48 16.66 18.83
C ASP A 305 3.07 16.98 19.37
N ALA A 306 2.85 16.72 20.66
CA ALA A 306 1.56 16.93 21.30
C ALA A 306 1.16 18.41 21.38
N GLU A 307 2.11 19.35 21.41
CA GLU A 307 1.84 20.78 21.48
C GLU A 307 1.41 21.33 20.13
N GLY A 308 2.19 21.07 19.08
CA GLY A 308 1.88 21.45 17.73
C GLY A 308 0.55 20.85 17.27
N PHE A 309 0.29 19.57 17.58
CA PHE A 309 -1.00 18.95 17.26
C PHE A 309 -2.16 19.67 17.93
N ARG A 310 -2.02 20.01 19.22
CA ARG A 310 -3.05 20.74 19.98
C ARG A 310 -3.30 22.15 19.41
N ILE A 311 -2.25 22.83 18.93
CA ILE A 311 -2.37 24.12 18.27
C ILE A 311 -3.22 24.00 17.01
N LEU A 312 -2.96 23.01 16.16
CA LEU A 312 -3.74 22.79 14.93
C LEU A 312 -5.20 22.42 15.24
N GLU A 313 -5.44 21.53 16.22
CA GLU A 313 -6.80 21.22 16.69
C GLU A 313 -7.53 22.49 17.17
N THR A 314 -6.86 23.35 17.94
CA THR A 314 -7.46 24.57 18.51
C THR A 314 -7.80 25.60 17.42
N LEU A 315 -6.90 25.81 16.46
CA LEU A 315 -7.17 26.67 15.30
C LEU A 315 -8.38 26.19 14.54
N GLY A 316 -8.41 24.88 14.24
CA GLY A 316 -9.54 24.23 13.64
C GLY A 316 -10.83 24.53 14.40
N LYS A 317 -10.92 24.19 15.69
CA LYS A 317 -12.13 24.36 16.52
C LYS A 317 -12.65 25.81 16.56
N ARG A 318 -11.75 26.79 16.44
CA ARG A 318 -12.09 28.22 16.38
C ARG A 318 -12.53 28.71 14.99
N GLY A 319 -12.68 27.82 14.01
CA GLY A 319 -13.08 28.15 12.64
C GLY A 319 -11.94 28.70 11.78
N HIS A 320 -10.70 28.64 12.26
CA HIS A 320 -9.53 29.11 11.51
C HIS A 320 -9.02 28.02 10.57
N SER A 321 -9.07 28.28 9.27
CA SER A 321 -8.54 27.36 8.28
C SER A 321 -7.01 27.30 8.34
N VAL A 322 -6.45 26.12 8.09
CA VAL A 322 -5.02 25.85 8.19
C VAL A 322 -4.51 25.23 6.89
N ALA A 323 -3.36 25.69 6.41
CA ALA A 323 -2.65 25.02 5.32
C ALA A 323 -1.58 24.06 5.87
N LEU A 324 -1.42 22.92 5.21
CA LEU A 324 -0.35 21.96 5.44
C LEU A 324 0.50 21.94 4.18
N ILE A 325 1.76 22.38 4.25
CA ILE A 325 2.58 22.67 3.08
C ILE A 325 3.84 21.84 3.15
N GLY A 326 4.11 21.03 2.12
CA GLY A 326 5.35 20.27 2.03
C GLY A 326 5.47 19.50 0.72
N PRO A 327 6.66 18.98 0.38
CA PRO A 327 6.86 18.14 -0.80
C PRO A 327 6.14 16.79 -0.66
N GLU A 328 6.13 15.99 -1.73
CA GLU A 328 5.62 14.61 -1.67
C GLU A 328 6.40 13.78 -0.64
N GLY A 329 5.69 12.93 0.12
CA GLY A 329 6.28 12.13 1.21
C GLY A 329 6.58 12.89 2.51
N SER A 330 6.23 14.18 2.62
CA SER A 330 6.47 14.98 3.84
C SER A 330 5.45 14.80 4.96
N GLY A 331 4.45 13.92 4.81
CA GLY A 331 3.43 13.67 5.84
C GLY A 331 2.20 14.60 5.78
N VAL A 332 2.05 15.41 4.72
CA VAL A 332 0.92 16.35 4.58
C VAL A 332 -0.43 15.65 4.59
N THR A 333 -0.61 14.60 3.77
CA THR A 333 -1.88 13.85 3.70
C THR A 333 -2.16 13.13 5.01
N GLU A 334 -1.13 12.55 5.63
CA GLU A 334 -1.20 11.87 6.91
C GLU A 334 -1.65 12.79 8.04
N LEU A 335 -1.04 13.97 8.15
CA LEU A 335 -1.41 14.97 9.15
C LEU A 335 -2.81 15.54 8.88
N ALA A 336 -3.16 15.79 7.61
CA ALA A 336 -4.49 16.25 7.22
C ALA A 336 -5.56 15.24 7.68
N ALA A 337 -5.37 13.96 7.35
CA ALA A 337 -6.30 12.91 7.69
C ALA A 337 -6.40 12.69 9.21
N ALA A 338 -5.29 12.74 9.96
CA ALA A 338 -5.32 12.63 11.41
C ALA A 338 -6.09 13.78 12.09
N LEU A 339 -5.92 15.01 11.60
CA LEU A 339 -6.68 16.17 12.07
C LEU A 339 -8.16 16.06 11.67
N ALA A 340 -8.44 15.58 10.47
CA ALA A 340 -9.80 15.42 9.97
C ALA A 340 -10.59 14.35 10.72
N ALA A 341 -9.95 13.21 11.04
CA ALA A 341 -10.54 12.14 11.84
C ALA A 341 -11.07 12.66 13.19
N ARG A 342 -10.38 13.64 13.76
CA ARG A 342 -10.67 14.24 15.08
C ARG A 342 -11.50 15.51 15.03
N ALA A 343 -11.82 16.00 13.84
CA ALA A 343 -12.68 17.16 13.72
C ALA A 343 -14.06 16.85 14.33
N GLU A 344 -14.49 17.69 15.27
CA GLU A 344 -15.88 17.73 15.72
C GLU A 344 -16.74 18.12 14.51
N SER A 345 -17.55 17.19 14.01
CA SER A 345 -18.34 17.40 12.79
C SER A 345 -19.68 16.67 12.80
N GLU A 346 -20.42 16.67 13.92
CA GLU A 346 -21.86 16.40 13.85
C GLU A 346 -22.48 17.35 12.80
N GLY A 347 -22.78 16.81 11.60
CA GLY A 347 -23.30 17.59 10.47
C GLY A 347 -22.38 17.81 9.25
N GLY A 348 -21.37 16.97 9.00
CA GLY A 348 -20.85 16.74 7.64
C GLY A 348 -19.41 17.17 7.37
N LEU A 349 -18.57 16.17 7.11
CA LEU A 349 -17.17 16.28 6.71
C LEU A 349 -17.07 16.03 5.20
N VAL A 350 -16.41 16.89 4.42
CA VAL A 350 -16.20 16.63 2.99
C VAL A 350 -14.72 16.75 2.63
N PHE A 351 -14.24 15.77 1.86
CA PHE A 351 -12.91 15.74 1.27
C PHE A 351 -13.02 16.01 -0.22
N ALA A 352 -12.13 16.84 -0.74
CA ALA A 352 -11.87 17.00 -2.15
C ALA A 352 -10.39 16.68 -2.38
N GLU A 353 -10.12 15.54 -2.97
CA GLU A 353 -8.75 15.03 -3.09
C GLU A 353 -8.40 14.80 -4.55
N ARG A 354 -7.12 15.03 -4.90
CA ARG A 354 -6.63 14.63 -6.21
C ARG A 354 -6.63 13.11 -6.36
N ILE A 355 -6.05 12.43 -5.37
CA ILE A 355 -5.93 10.98 -5.30
C ILE A 355 -6.16 10.58 -3.84
N PRO A 356 -7.18 9.76 -3.54
CA PRO A 356 -7.40 9.28 -2.18
C PRO A 356 -6.31 8.28 -1.81
N ARG A 357 -5.41 8.68 -0.89
CA ARG A 357 -4.37 7.78 -0.35
C ARG A 357 -4.77 7.18 0.99
N LEU A 358 -5.62 7.89 1.73
CA LEU A 358 -6.06 7.51 3.07
C LEU A 358 -7.57 7.35 3.12
N THR A 359 -8.04 6.28 3.75
CA THR A 359 -9.44 6.09 4.07
C THR A 359 -9.73 6.62 5.46
N LEU A 360 -10.66 7.56 5.54
CA LEU A 360 -11.24 7.99 6.82
C LEU A 360 -12.43 7.10 7.16
N LEU A 361 -12.32 6.40 8.29
CA LEU A 361 -13.37 5.51 8.80
C LEU A 361 -14.41 6.32 9.57
N ARG A 362 -15.16 7.15 8.84
CA ARG A 362 -16.24 7.99 9.38
C ARG A 362 -17.48 7.89 8.50
N GLU A 363 -18.61 7.53 9.10
CA GLU A 363 -19.88 7.40 8.37
C GLU A 363 -20.43 8.76 7.89
N ASP A 364 -20.08 9.86 8.56
CA ASP A 364 -20.50 11.22 8.24
C ASP A 364 -19.57 11.96 7.26
N ALA A 365 -18.60 11.24 6.66
CA ALA A 365 -17.62 11.79 5.74
C ALA A 365 -17.96 11.48 4.27
N ILE A 366 -17.89 12.50 3.43
CA ILE A 366 -18.06 12.39 1.98
C ILE A 366 -16.71 12.61 1.31
N GLY A 367 -16.23 11.61 0.57
CA GLY A 367 -15.03 11.73 -0.27
C GLY A 367 -15.40 12.08 -1.70
N LEU A 368 -14.85 13.19 -2.21
CA LEU A 368 -14.91 13.57 -3.61
C LEU A 368 -13.49 13.57 -4.20
N VAL A 369 -13.33 13.05 -5.41
CA VAL A 369 -12.03 12.84 -6.04
C VAL A 369 -11.97 13.58 -7.38
N GLU A 370 -10.82 14.14 -7.72
CA GLU A 370 -10.52 14.65 -9.06
C GLU A 370 -10.82 13.58 -10.11
N GLY A 371 -11.50 13.98 -11.18
CA GLY A 371 -11.90 13.02 -12.20
C GLY A 371 -10.71 12.51 -13.04
N PRO A 372 -10.91 11.42 -13.80
CA PRO A 372 -9.88 10.89 -14.69
C PRO A 372 -9.32 11.98 -15.61
N PHE A 373 -8.00 11.96 -15.81
CA PHE A 373 -7.28 12.97 -16.61
C PHE A 373 -7.45 14.42 -16.10
N GLY A 374 -7.89 14.61 -14.86
CA GLY A 374 -8.09 15.93 -14.27
C GLY A 374 -9.45 16.55 -14.58
N GLU A 375 -10.45 15.76 -15.02
CA GLU A 375 -11.78 16.28 -15.37
C GLU A 375 -12.92 15.50 -14.67
N PRO A 376 -13.69 16.13 -13.76
CA PRO A 376 -13.52 17.53 -13.31
C PRO A 376 -12.25 17.74 -12.49
N SER A 377 -11.66 18.93 -12.61
CA SER A 377 -10.42 19.30 -11.91
C SER A 377 -10.60 19.35 -10.39
N LEU A 378 -9.49 19.25 -9.64
CA LEU A 378 -9.53 19.37 -8.17
C LEU A 378 -10.22 20.66 -7.70
N ALA A 379 -10.01 21.80 -8.37
CA ALA A 379 -10.71 23.05 -8.03
C ALA A 379 -12.22 22.94 -8.25
N ALA A 380 -12.66 22.33 -9.37
CA ALA A 380 -14.08 22.11 -9.65
C ALA A 380 -14.71 21.16 -8.61
N VAL A 381 -14.00 20.09 -8.23
CA VAL A 381 -14.42 19.17 -7.17
C VAL A 381 -14.51 19.88 -5.83
N ALA A 382 -13.51 20.69 -5.45
CA ALA A 382 -13.52 21.49 -4.23
C ALA A 382 -14.65 22.52 -4.21
N ALA A 383 -14.95 23.16 -5.35
CA ALA A 383 -16.07 24.08 -5.48
C ALA A 383 -17.42 23.35 -5.28
N ARG A 384 -17.56 22.13 -5.81
CA ARG A 384 -18.76 21.32 -5.59
C ARG A 384 -18.88 20.86 -4.15
N ALA A 385 -17.77 20.46 -3.54
CA ALA A 385 -17.67 20.09 -2.12
C ALA A 385 -18.15 21.23 -1.22
N ALA A 386 -17.67 22.44 -1.47
CA ALA A 386 -18.05 23.63 -0.71
C ALA A 386 -19.55 23.95 -0.78
N ARG A 387 -20.21 23.66 -1.93
CA ARG A 387 -21.66 23.84 -2.11
C ARG A 387 -22.52 22.86 -1.31
N LEU A 388 -21.94 21.77 -0.81
CA LEU A 388 -22.63 20.89 0.16
C LEU A 388 -22.72 21.53 1.56
N ASP A 389 -22.15 22.73 1.71
CA ASP A 389 -22.03 23.49 2.95
C ASP A 389 -21.48 22.69 4.15
N PRO A 390 -20.43 21.87 3.99
CA PRO A 390 -19.98 21.01 5.06
C PRO A 390 -19.49 21.81 6.26
N LYS A 391 -19.58 21.21 7.46
CA LYS A 391 -19.01 21.78 8.69
C LYS A 391 -17.52 21.98 8.58
N ARG A 392 -16.83 21.09 7.85
CA ARG A 392 -15.44 21.27 7.44
C ARG A 392 -15.19 20.69 6.06
N LEU A 393 -14.38 21.41 5.30
CA LEU A 393 -13.87 21.02 4.01
C LEU A 393 -12.36 20.73 4.12
N PHE A 394 -11.93 19.64 3.50
CA PHE A 394 -10.54 19.25 3.39
C PHE A 394 -10.22 19.19 1.91
N VAL A 395 -9.26 19.96 1.45
CA VAL A 395 -8.78 19.90 0.07
C VAL A 395 -7.33 19.47 0.10
N ASP A 396 -7.02 18.29 -0.44
CA ASP A 396 -5.64 17.76 -0.49
C ASP A 396 -5.16 17.52 -1.92
N GLY A 397 -3.84 17.61 -2.10
CA GLY A 397 -3.18 17.36 -3.38
C GLY A 397 -3.14 18.58 -4.31
N VAL A 398 -3.31 19.79 -3.76
CA VAL A 398 -3.12 21.05 -4.50
C VAL A 398 -1.64 21.21 -4.82
N ARG A 399 -1.31 21.40 -6.09
CA ARG A 399 0.10 21.43 -6.57
C ARG A 399 0.38 22.47 -7.65
N GLY A 400 -0.63 23.21 -8.11
CA GLY A 400 -0.52 24.15 -9.22
C GLY A 400 -1.42 25.38 -9.06
N GLY A 401 -1.77 25.98 -10.20
CA GLY A 401 -2.59 27.19 -10.29
C GLY A 401 -3.99 27.05 -9.71
N GLU A 402 -4.49 25.82 -9.53
CA GLU A 402 -5.77 25.53 -8.87
C GLU A 402 -5.82 26.07 -7.43
N LEU A 403 -4.65 26.33 -6.82
CA LEU A 403 -4.55 26.92 -5.49
C LEU A 403 -5.35 28.22 -5.37
N ARG A 404 -5.35 29.11 -6.38
CA ARG A 404 -6.08 30.39 -6.29
C ARG A 404 -7.58 30.16 -6.06
N GLU A 405 -8.18 29.29 -6.86
CA GLU A 405 -9.61 28.98 -6.77
C GLU A 405 -9.96 28.32 -5.43
N VAL A 406 -9.09 27.44 -4.92
CA VAL A 406 -9.27 26.82 -3.60
C VAL A 406 -9.15 27.85 -2.47
N LEU A 407 -8.23 28.81 -2.56
CA LEU A 407 -8.12 29.91 -1.61
C LEU A 407 -9.37 30.81 -1.62
N GLU A 408 -9.95 31.08 -2.79
CA GLU A 408 -11.21 31.84 -2.91
C GLU A 408 -12.37 31.13 -2.19
N ILE A 409 -12.47 29.81 -2.31
CA ILE A 409 -13.43 29.00 -1.56
C ILE A 409 -13.21 29.15 -0.04
N PHE A 410 -11.96 29.02 0.41
CA PHE A 410 -11.61 29.04 1.83
C PHE A 410 -11.86 30.41 2.47
N ALA A 411 -11.55 31.49 1.74
CA ALA A 411 -11.77 32.87 2.16
C ALA A 411 -13.24 33.20 2.43
N GLY A 412 -14.17 32.43 1.87
CA GLY A 412 -15.62 32.58 2.09
C GLY A 412 -16.18 31.77 3.25
N ARG A 413 -15.48 30.74 3.75
CA ARG A 413 -16.07 29.73 4.64
C ARG A 413 -15.84 29.98 6.13
N ARG A 414 -14.60 30.26 6.57
CA ARG A 414 -14.22 30.41 7.99
C ARG A 414 -14.78 29.30 8.91
N LYS A 415 -14.65 28.05 8.48
CA LYS A 415 -15.17 26.85 9.17
C LYS A 415 -14.08 25.94 9.76
N GLY A 416 -12.82 26.37 9.73
CA GLY A 416 -11.68 25.54 10.16
C GLY A 416 -11.29 24.51 9.10
N ASP A 417 -11.35 24.89 7.83
CA ASP A 417 -11.05 23.99 6.72
C ASP A 417 -9.54 23.68 6.65
N LEU A 418 -9.16 22.54 6.10
CA LEU A 418 -7.75 22.17 5.90
C LEU A 418 -7.38 22.16 4.43
N LEU A 419 -6.22 22.72 4.12
CA LEU A 419 -5.66 22.79 2.77
C LEU A 419 -4.30 22.07 2.72
N GLY A 420 -4.21 20.94 2.04
CA GLY A 420 -2.96 20.26 1.75
C GLY A 420 -2.33 20.74 0.44
N VAL A 421 -1.17 21.39 0.53
CA VAL A 421 -0.43 21.94 -0.61
C VAL A 421 0.91 21.23 -0.80
N ARG A 422 1.19 20.81 -2.04
CA ARG A 422 2.47 20.23 -2.46
C ARG A 422 3.39 21.33 -2.95
N ALA A 423 4.30 21.77 -2.08
CA ALA A 423 5.28 22.80 -2.43
C ALA A 423 6.53 22.70 -1.54
N ALA A 424 7.69 23.04 -2.11
CA ALA A 424 8.88 23.33 -1.33
C ALA A 424 8.75 24.73 -0.73
N HIS A 425 9.06 24.88 0.56
CA HIS A 425 8.71 26.09 1.31
C HIS A 425 9.90 26.81 1.96
N GLU A 426 11.08 26.18 2.08
CA GLU A 426 12.30 26.78 2.67
C GLU A 426 12.05 27.54 4.01
N GLY A 427 11.19 26.98 4.86
CA GLY A 427 10.80 27.58 6.14
C GLY A 427 9.83 28.77 6.08
N ARG A 428 9.32 29.17 4.91
CA ARG A 428 8.41 30.30 4.68
C ARG A 428 7.07 29.86 4.08
N VAL A 429 5.98 30.56 4.42
CA VAL A 429 4.63 30.22 3.92
C VAL A 429 4.25 31.00 2.67
N GLY A 430 4.52 32.30 2.64
CA GLY A 430 4.05 33.18 1.57
C GLY A 430 4.59 32.83 0.19
N PRO A 431 5.92 32.78 -0.02
CA PRO A 431 6.53 32.55 -1.32
C PRO A 431 6.01 31.32 -2.09
N PRO A 432 5.94 30.10 -1.52
CA PRO A 432 5.45 28.93 -2.26
C PRO A 432 3.97 29.04 -2.66
N LEU A 433 3.12 29.57 -1.77
CA LEU A 433 1.70 29.74 -2.08
C LEU A 433 1.50 30.79 -3.19
N LYS A 434 2.24 31.90 -3.15
CA LYS A 434 2.20 32.91 -4.21
C LYS A 434 2.68 32.32 -5.54
N ALA A 435 3.80 31.60 -5.54
CA ALA A 435 4.35 31.01 -6.77
C ALA A 435 3.33 30.10 -7.48
N LEU A 436 2.65 29.23 -6.72
CA LEU A 436 1.60 28.36 -7.27
C LEU A 436 0.37 29.14 -7.72
N ALA A 437 -0.16 30.03 -6.87
CA ALA A 437 -1.38 30.78 -7.19
C ALA A 437 -1.19 31.82 -8.31
N SER A 438 0.03 32.32 -8.52
CA SER A 438 0.34 33.23 -9.63
C SER A 438 0.26 32.57 -11.01
N LEU A 439 0.31 31.23 -11.09
CA LEU A 439 0.15 30.51 -12.36
C LEU A 439 -1.22 30.74 -13.01
N SER A 440 -2.23 31.17 -12.24
CA SER A 440 -3.54 31.56 -12.77
C SER A 440 -3.65 33.05 -13.14
N GLY A 441 -2.54 33.79 -13.15
CA GLY A 441 -2.48 35.19 -13.62
C GLY A 441 -2.82 36.28 -12.58
N ALA A 442 -2.95 35.93 -11.29
CA ALA A 442 -3.25 36.92 -10.25
C ALA A 442 -1.99 37.71 -9.83
N SER A 443 -2.16 39.01 -9.53
CA SER A 443 -1.07 39.86 -9.04
C SER A 443 -0.64 39.48 -7.62
N SER A 444 0.64 39.70 -7.28
CA SER A 444 1.17 39.34 -5.95
C SER A 444 0.41 40.00 -4.80
N SER A 445 0.04 41.28 -4.92
CA SER A 445 -0.68 41.99 -3.86
C SER A 445 -2.10 41.45 -3.64
N ALA A 446 -2.79 41.04 -4.71
CA ALA A 446 -4.11 40.40 -4.59
C ALA A 446 -4.00 39.04 -3.91
N LEU A 447 -2.95 38.27 -4.22
CA LEU A 447 -2.67 36.98 -3.60
C LEU A 447 -2.35 37.10 -2.11
N ASP A 448 -1.65 38.15 -1.69
CA ASP A 448 -1.35 38.38 -0.27
C ASP A 448 -2.60 38.52 0.57
N LEU A 449 -3.53 39.36 0.11
CA LEU A 449 -4.82 39.55 0.76
C LEU A 449 -5.65 38.27 0.75
N LEU A 450 -5.66 37.55 -0.38
CA LEU A 450 -6.41 36.31 -0.53
C LEU A 450 -5.88 35.22 0.43
N ILE A 451 -4.56 35.01 0.48
CA ILE A 451 -3.93 33.98 1.32
C ILE A 451 -4.21 34.26 2.80
N VAL A 452 -3.97 35.49 3.26
CA VAL A 452 -4.19 35.87 4.67
C VAL A 452 -5.68 35.79 5.06
N ARG A 453 -6.59 36.03 4.11
CA ARG A 453 -8.03 35.88 4.35
C ARG A 453 -8.49 34.42 4.37
N ALA A 454 -7.90 33.59 3.50
CA ALA A 454 -8.26 32.19 3.35
C ALA A 454 -7.73 31.32 4.49
N ILE A 455 -6.50 31.59 4.95
CA ILE A 455 -5.77 30.70 5.87
C ILE A 455 -5.19 31.51 7.02
N ARG A 456 -5.40 31.03 8.24
CA ARG A 456 -4.90 31.69 9.46
C ARG A 456 -3.49 31.27 9.82
N ALA A 457 -3.14 30.02 9.59
CA ALA A 457 -1.83 29.47 9.89
C ALA A 457 -1.45 28.36 8.91
N ALA A 458 -0.17 28.09 8.79
CA ALA A 458 0.33 26.97 8.01
C ALA A 458 1.31 26.10 8.82
N ALA A 459 1.16 24.79 8.73
CA ALA A 459 2.16 23.83 9.17
C ALA A 459 3.09 23.51 7.99
N LEU A 460 4.39 23.63 8.23
CA LEU A 460 5.43 23.41 7.25
C LEU A 460 6.00 22.00 7.42
N CYS A 461 5.63 21.09 6.53
CA CYS A 461 5.99 19.68 6.56
C CYS A 461 7.23 19.41 5.69
N VAL A 462 8.18 18.63 6.22
CA VAL A 462 9.42 18.26 5.53
C VAL A 462 9.62 16.74 5.58
N ALA A 463 10.21 16.19 4.51
CA ALA A 463 10.66 14.79 4.47
C ALA A 463 12.13 14.73 4.88
N THR A 464 12.49 13.90 5.85
CA THR A 464 13.87 13.74 6.34
C THR A 464 14.28 12.27 6.35
N PRO A 465 15.58 11.93 6.46
CA PRO A 465 16.04 10.54 6.52
C PRO A 465 15.40 9.75 7.67
N GLU A 466 15.09 10.42 8.78
CA GLU A 466 14.43 9.82 9.96
C GLU A 466 12.91 9.68 9.79
N GLY A 467 12.35 10.25 8.72
CA GLY A 467 10.91 10.26 8.43
C GLY A 467 10.35 11.67 8.20
N PRO A 468 9.06 11.78 7.88
CA PRO A 468 8.39 13.06 7.74
C PRO A 468 8.22 13.75 9.10
N ARG A 469 8.35 15.08 9.14
CA ARG A 469 8.12 15.92 10.34
C ARG A 469 7.61 17.30 9.99
N VAL A 470 6.93 17.95 10.93
CA VAL A 470 6.57 19.37 10.84
C VAL A 470 7.73 20.20 11.39
N ALA A 471 8.27 21.09 10.56
CA ALA A 471 9.37 21.97 10.91
C ALA A 471 8.94 23.21 11.71
N ALA A 472 7.74 23.74 11.43
CA ALA A 472 7.15 24.86 12.16
C ALA A 472 5.65 24.98 11.87
N ILE A 473 4.92 25.63 12.78
CA ILE A 473 3.58 26.16 12.53
C ILE A 473 3.68 27.68 12.58
N ARG A 474 3.23 28.37 11.53
CA ARG A 474 3.30 29.82 11.41
C ARG A 474 1.92 30.44 11.24
N GLU A 475 1.60 31.45 12.04
CA GLU A 475 0.44 32.31 11.89
C GLU A 475 0.68 33.33 10.76
N LEU A 476 -0.32 33.53 9.92
CA LEU A 476 -0.30 34.52 8.85
C LEU A 476 -1.04 35.79 9.28
N ARG A 477 -0.44 36.94 8.98
CA ARG A 477 -1.02 38.28 9.20
C ARG A 477 -0.77 39.18 8.00
N PRO A 478 -1.61 40.19 7.78
CA PRO A 478 -1.25 41.27 6.86
C PRO A 478 0.04 41.94 7.35
N GLY A 479 0.96 42.23 6.44
CA GLY A 479 2.17 43.00 6.70
C GLY A 479 2.38 44.07 5.62
N ASP A 480 3.28 45.01 5.89
CA ASP A 480 3.53 46.16 5.00
C ASP A 480 4.09 45.72 3.63
N ASP A 481 4.92 44.67 3.61
CA ASP A 481 5.50 44.06 2.40
C ASP A 481 4.88 42.69 2.04
N GLY A 482 3.58 42.51 2.33
CA GLY A 482 2.82 41.32 1.96
C GLY A 482 2.36 40.49 3.16
N ILE A 483 2.91 39.28 3.34
CA ILE A 483 2.47 38.33 4.37
C ILE A 483 3.48 38.31 5.52
N ALA A 484 3.06 38.79 6.69
CA ALA A 484 3.82 38.67 7.91
C ALA A 484 3.58 37.28 8.55
N GLU A 485 4.66 36.61 8.95
CA GLU A 485 4.63 35.25 9.48
C GLU A 485 5.14 35.23 10.93
N LYS A 486 4.30 34.80 11.88
CA LYS A 486 4.69 34.63 13.29
C LYS A 486 4.78 33.14 13.62
N VAL A 487 5.88 32.68 14.21
CA VAL A 487 5.99 31.29 14.68
C VAL A 487 5.01 31.07 15.85
N LEU A 488 4.14 30.08 15.70
CA LEU A 488 3.27 29.57 16.76
C LEU A 488 3.87 28.36 17.47
N TRP A 489 4.65 27.56 16.74
CA TRP A 489 5.31 26.36 17.26
C TRP A 489 6.51 25.99 16.39
N SER A 490 7.53 25.42 17.04
CA SER A 490 8.69 24.75 16.45
C SER A 490 9.13 23.62 17.39
N PRO A 491 9.74 22.52 16.87
CA PRO A 491 10.18 21.36 17.66
C PRO A 491 11.15 21.67 18.80
#